data_AF-A0A0T6LS83-F1
#
_entry.id   AF-A0A0T6LS83-F1
#
_cell.length_a   1.000
_cell.length_b   1.000
_cell.length_c   1.000
_cell.angle_alpha   90.00
_cell.angle_beta   90.00
_cell.angle_gamma   90.00
#
_symmetry.space_group_name_H-M   'P 1'
#
loop_
_entity.id
_entity.type
_entity.pdbx_description
1 polymer ?
#
loop_
_entity_poly.entity_id
_entity_poly.type
_entity_poly.pdbx_seq_one_letter_code
_entity_poly.pdbx_strand_id
1 'polypeptide(L)'
;MDTQQVAAQSGNLRFLLNEWDPIGVAELVQDEYDCMIGPLLRRLWRGADRTGISAYLWNEMEQHFGLDPATLEVERMADRVVTWWEAVRARHP
;
A
#
# COMPACT_ATOMS: atom_id res chain seq x y z
N MET A 1 12.36 4.53 -15.42
CA MET A 1 12.63 4.49 -13.97
C MET A 1 13.81 3.58 -13.75
N ASP A 2 14.69 3.95 -12.82
CA ASP A 2 15.77 3.08 -12.37
C ASP A 2 15.17 1.84 -11.68
N THR A 3 15.58 0.65 -12.10
CA THR A 3 15.13 -0.64 -11.54
C THR A 3 15.38 -0.71 -10.03
N GLN A 4 16.46 -0.09 -9.56
CA GLN A 4 16.80 -0.03 -8.13
C GLN A 4 15.80 0.82 -7.34
N GLN A 5 15.28 1.89 -7.94
CA GLN A 5 14.25 2.75 -7.34
C GLN A 5 12.91 2.02 -7.23
N VAL A 6 12.52 1.28 -8.27
CA VAL A 6 11.30 0.47 -8.24
C VAL A 6 11.40 -0.60 -7.15
N ALA A 7 12.54 -1.29 -7.04
CA ALA A 7 12.75 -2.30 -6.00
C ALA A 7 12.65 -1.70 -4.59
N ALA A 8 13.27 -0.53 -4.35
CA ALA A 8 13.18 0.15 -3.05
C ALA A 8 11.74 0.59 -2.71
N GLN A 9 11.00 1.10 -3.70
CA GLN A 9 9.61 1.50 -3.52
C GLN A 9 8.70 0.30 -3.22
N SER A 10 8.89 -0.81 -3.93
CA SER A 10 8.17 -2.06 -3.66
C SER A 10 8.47 -2.59 -2.26
N GLY A 11 9.74 -2.58 -1.84
CA GLY A 11 10.13 -3.03 -0.50
C GLY A 11 9.50 -2.20 0.63
N ASN A 12 9.44 -0.88 0.46
CA ASN A 12 8.80 0.00 1.44
C ASN A 12 7.28 -0.22 1.52
N LEU A 13 6.60 -0.42 0.39
CA LEU A 13 5.18 -0.75 0.41
C LEU A 13 4.92 -2.10 1.05
N ARG A 14 5.73 -3.12 0.74
CA ARG A 14 5.66 -4.41 1.43
C ARG A 14 5.75 -4.25 2.94
N PHE A 15 6.72 -3.47 3.40
CA PHE A 15 6.87 -3.17 4.83
C PHE A 15 5.62 -2.53 5.43
N LEU A 16 5.08 -1.48 4.80
CA LEU A 16 3.86 -0.81 5.28
C LEU A 16 2.64 -1.74 5.32
N LEU A 17 2.50 -2.63 4.33
CA LEU A 17 1.40 -3.60 4.25
C LEU A 17 1.56 -4.71 5.28
N ASN A 18 2.78 -5.22 5.49
CA ASN A 18 3.09 -6.22 6.51
C ASN A 18 2.96 -5.65 7.94
N GLU A 19 3.17 -4.35 8.15
CA GLU A 19 2.85 -3.70 9.43
C GLU A 19 1.35 -3.49 9.65
N TRP A 20 0.57 -3.37 8.57
CA TRP A 20 -0.88 -3.27 8.66
C TRP A 20 -1.51 -4.61 9.00
N ASP A 21 -1.06 -5.66 8.30
CA ASP A 21 -1.41 -7.06 8.45
C ASP A 21 -2.92 -7.34 8.66
N PRO A 22 -3.81 -6.93 7.75
CA PRO A 22 -5.24 -7.09 7.93
C PRO A 22 -5.71 -8.56 8.09
N ILE A 23 -4.91 -9.54 7.64
CA ILE A 23 -5.20 -10.97 7.78
C ILE A 23 -4.52 -11.56 9.03
N GLY A 24 -3.43 -10.96 9.52
CA GLY A 24 -2.68 -11.46 10.68
C GLY A 24 -1.64 -12.55 10.35
N VAL A 25 -1.10 -12.55 9.12
CA VAL A 25 -0.18 -13.60 8.63
C VAL A 25 1.21 -13.09 8.27
N ALA A 26 1.50 -11.79 8.48
CA ALA A 26 2.76 -11.20 8.07
C ALA A 26 3.97 -11.91 8.69
N GLU A 27 3.88 -12.41 9.93
CA GLU A 27 4.96 -13.18 10.57
C GLU A 27 5.21 -14.56 9.93
N LEU A 28 4.21 -15.11 9.23
CA LEU A 28 4.27 -16.43 8.60
C LEU A 28 4.66 -16.34 7.12
N VAL A 29 4.11 -15.34 6.42
CA VAL A 29 4.21 -15.17 4.97
C VAL A 29 4.42 -13.69 4.66
N GLN A 30 5.61 -13.34 4.18
CA GLN A 30 6.03 -11.95 3.98
C GLN A 30 5.55 -11.34 2.64
N ASP A 31 5.09 -12.17 1.71
CA ASP A 31 4.65 -11.80 0.36
C ASP A 31 3.12 -11.85 0.20
N GLU A 32 2.36 -12.10 1.26
CA GLU A 32 0.89 -12.17 1.23
C GLU A 32 0.27 -10.96 0.52
N TYR A 33 0.76 -9.76 0.83
CA TYR A 33 0.21 -8.51 0.33
C TYR A 33 0.87 -8.01 -0.97
N ASP A 34 1.74 -8.80 -1.60
CA ASP A 34 2.50 -8.40 -2.79
C ASP A 34 1.62 -8.06 -3.99
N CYS A 35 0.46 -8.70 -4.08
CA CYS A 35 -0.52 -8.44 -5.14
C CYS A 35 -0.94 -6.97 -5.19
N MET A 36 -0.93 -6.25 -4.06
CA MET A 36 -1.32 -4.85 -3.96
C MET A 36 -0.20 -3.87 -4.34
N ILE A 37 1.08 -4.28 -4.28
CA ILE A 37 2.23 -3.36 -4.43
C ILE A 37 2.24 -2.69 -5.81
N GLY A 38 2.18 -3.48 -6.88
CA GLY A 38 2.18 -2.96 -8.25
C GLY A 38 1.01 -2.00 -8.53
N PRO A 39 -0.24 -2.39 -8.22
CA PRO A 39 -1.40 -1.51 -8.34
C PRO A 39 -1.32 -0.23 -7.49
N LEU A 40 -0.77 -0.28 -6.26
CA LEU A 40 -0.56 0.90 -5.42
C LEU A 40 0.46 1.85 -6.02
N LEU A 41 1.66 1.36 -6.38
CA LEU A 41 2.68 2.20 -7.01
C LEU A 41 2.15 2.88 -8.26
N ARG A 42 1.43 2.14 -9.12
CA ARG A 42 0.86 2.70 -10.34
C ARG A 42 -0.11 3.85 -10.05
N ARG A 43 -0.93 3.75 -9.00
CA ARG A 43 -1.85 4.80 -8.57
C ARG A 43 -1.11 6.01 -8.03
N LEU A 44 -0.14 5.79 -7.15
CA LEU A 44 0.70 6.84 -6.57
C LEU A 44 1.49 7.61 -7.64
N TRP A 45 2.06 6.91 -8.62
CA TRP A 45 2.72 7.51 -9.79
C TRP A 45 1.79 8.33 -10.67
N ARG A 46 0.51 7.96 -10.73
CA ARG A 46 -0.54 8.71 -11.45
C ARG A 46 -1.13 9.86 -10.62
N GLY A 47 -0.64 10.09 -9.41
CA GLY A 47 -1.10 11.17 -8.55
C GLY A 47 -2.38 10.86 -7.78
N ALA A 48 -2.68 9.59 -7.49
CA ALA A 48 -3.76 9.26 -6.58
C ALA A 48 -3.52 9.89 -5.20
N ASP A 49 -4.56 10.51 -4.67
CA ASP A 49 -4.58 11.11 -3.34
C ASP A 49 -5.03 10.11 -2.27
N ARG A 50 -5.13 10.57 -1.03
CA ARG A 50 -5.59 9.76 0.12
C ARG A 50 -6.93 9.08 -0.14
N THR A 51 -7.89 9.79 -0.74
CA THR A 51 -9.22 9.26 -1.06
C THR A 51 -9.12 8.13 -2.09
N GLY A 52 -8.34 8.33 -3.15
CA GLY A 52 -8.12 7.31 -4.18
C GLY A 52 -7.40 6.07 -3.67
N ILE A 53 -6.42 6.23 -2.76
CA ILE A 53 -5.75 5.10 -2.12
C ILE A 53 -6.68 4.39 -1.14
N SER A 54 -7.45 5.12 -0.33
CA SER A 54 -8.41 4.51 0.60
C SER A 54 -9.47 3.69 -0.14
N ALA A 55 -10.07 4.24 -1.19
CA ALA A 55 -11.06 3.55 -2.00
C ALA A 55 -10.50 2.26 -2.63
N TYR A 56 -9.24 2.28 -3.07
CA TYR A 56 -8.57 1.08 -3.55
C TYR A 56 -8.37 0.03 -2.46
N LEU A 57 -7.80 0.42 -1.32
CA LEU A 57 -7.55 -0.50 -0.21
C LEU A 57 -8.86 -1.11 0.32
N TRP A 58 -9.91 -0.28 0.47
CA TRP A 58 -11.24 -0.73 0.87
C TRP A 58 -11.75 -1.83 -0.06
N ASN A 59 -11.70 -1.58 -1.38
CA ASN A 59 -12.16 -2.54 -2.39
C ASN A 59 -11.34 -3.84 -2.34
N GLU A 60 -10.02 -3.78 -2.21
CA GLU A 60 -9.22 -5.01 -2.10
C GLU A 60 -9.56 -5.80 -0.84
N MET A 61 -9.73 -5.14 0.31
CA MET A 61 -10.09 -5.83 1.56
C MET A 61 -11.43 -6.55 1.41
N GLU A 62 -12.44 -5.90 0.83
CA GLU A 62 -13.77 -6.48 0.65
C GLU A 62 -13.82 -7.54 -0.45
N GLN A 63 -13.30 -7.22 -1.64
CA GLN A 63 -13.53 -8.01 -2.85
C GLN A 63 -12.44 -9.05 -3.11
N HIS A 64 -11.20 -8.78 -2.70
CA HIS A 64 -10.08 -9.70 -2.89
C HIS A 64 -9.88 -10.60 -1.68
N PHE A 65 -9.85 -10.01 -0.48
CA PHE A 65 -9.55 -10.73 0.76
C PHE A 65 -10.80 -11.19 1.53
N GLY A 66 -11.99 -10.69 1.18
CA GLY A 66 -13.25 -11.09 1.82
C GLY A 66 -13.37 -10.62 3.27
N LEU A 67 -12.67 -9.55 3.64
CA LEU A 67 -12.69 -8.94 4.97
C LEU A 67 -13.70 -7.78 5.04
N ASP A 68 -14.14 -7.44 6.25
CA ASP A 68 -14.92 -6.22 6.48
C ASP A 68 -13.98 -5.00 6.63
N PRO A 69 -13.88 -4.11 5.63
CA PRO A 69 -12.93 -3.01 5.67
C PRO A 69 -13.25 -1.96 6.74
N ALA A 70 -14.49 -1.92 7.24
CA ALA A 70 -14.89 -1.04 8.34
C ALA A 70 -14.12 -1.35 9.64
N THR A 71 -13.56 -2.55 9.75
CA THR A 71 -12.82 -3.01 10.94
C THR A 71 -11.29 -2.82 10.83
N LEU A 72 -10.78 -2.42 9.67
CA LEU A 72 -9.34 -2.54 9.33
C LEU A 72 -8.57 -1.21 9.33
N GLU A 73 -9.10 -0.12 9.89
CA GLU A 73 -8.45 1.21 9.87
C GLU A 73 -7.94 1.65 8.46
N VAL A 74 -8.65 1.28 7.38
CA VAL A 74 -8.23 1.51 5.97
C VAL A 74 -7.80 2.97 5.71
N GLU A 75 -8.58 3.91 6.22
CA GLU A 75 -8.35 5.34 6.09
C GLU A 75 -7.01 5.80 6.70
N ARG A 76 -6.58 5.15 7.78
CA ARG A 76 -5.28 5.41 8.43
C ARG A 76 -4.16 4.82 7.59
N MET A 77 -4.35 3.64 7.02
CA MET A 77 -3.34 3.04 6.14
C MET A 77 -3.15 3.84 4.85
N ALA A 78 -4.24 4.32 4.25
CA ALA A 78 -4.17 5.19 3.08
C ALA A 78 -3.36 6.47 3.35
N ASP A 79 -3.59 7.10 4.51
CA ASP A 79 -2.84 8.28 4.95
C ASP A 79 -1.34 8.00 5.11
N ARG A 80 -0.98 6.86 5.74
CA ARG A 80 0.42 6.43 5.88
C ARG A 80 1.09 6.21 4.52
N VAL A 81 0.41 5.56 3.59
CA VAL A 81 0.93 5.29 2.23
C VAL A 81 1.17 6.60 1.47
N VAL A 82 0.22 7.53 1.51
CA VAL A 82 0.37 8.83 0.82
C VAL A 82 1.47 9.67 1.46
N THR A 83 1.54 9.74 2.79
CA THR A 83 2.59 10.46 3.52
C THR A 83 3.98 9.92 3.16
N TRP A 84 4.13 8.60 3.13
CA TRP A 84 5.38 7.96 2.67
C TRP A 84 5.71 8.36 1.22
N TRP A 85 4.71 8.33 0.34
CA TRP A 85 4.91 8.65 -1.07
C TRP A 85 5.38 10.09 -1.30
N GLU A 86 4.79 11.05 -0.59
CA GLU A 86 5.19 12.45 -0.62
C GLU A 86 6.64 12.63 -0.17
N ALA A 87 7.05 11.94 0.89
CA ALA A 87 8.43 11.96 1.36
C ALA A 87 9.41 11.35 0.34
N VAL A 88 9.01 10.30 -0.38
CA VAL A 88 9.81 9.72 -1.48
C VAL A 88 9.97 10.70 -2.62
N ARG A 89 8.89 11.38 -3.03
CA ARG A 89 8.92 12.39 -4.11
C ARG A 89 9.78 13.60 -3.74
N ALA A 90 9.71 14.07 -2.50
CA ALA A 90 10.53 15.18 -2.03
C ALA A 90 12.04 14.90 -2.08
N ARG A 91 12.45 13.62 -1.96
CA ARG A 91 13.86 13.19 -2.05
C ARG A 91 14.35 13.03 -3.49
N HIS A 92 13.44 12.98 -4.46
CA HIS A 92 13.72 12.77 -5.89
C HIS A 92 12.83 13.70 -6.75
N PRO A 93 13.10 15.02 -6.74
CA PRO A 93 12.29 16.01 -7.46
C PRO A 93 12.30 15.82 -8.98
#